data_AF-A0A5A5R9S1-F1
#
_entry.id   AF-A0A5A5R9S1-F1
#
_cell.length_a   1.000
_cell.length_b   1.000
_cell.length_c   1.000
_cell.angle_alpha   90.00
_cell.angle_beta   90.00
_cell.angle_gamma   90.00
#
_symmetry.space_group_name_H-M   'P 1'
#
loop_
_entity.id
_entity.type
_entity.pdbx_description
1 polymer ?
#
loop_
_entity_poly.entity_id
_entity_poly.type
_entity_poly.pdbx_seq_one_letter_code
_entity_poly.pdbx_strand_id
1 'polypeptide(L)' 'MSTINKTKLESLEFYLELKYPITIYPYDDEGYVSEIKDIPGCFTQGETLEETLISNQ' A
#
# COMPACT_ATOMS: atom_id res chain seq x y z
N MET A 1 29.53 -17.73 -13.78
CA MET A 1 29.27 -17.72 -12.32
C MET A 1 28.66 -16.37 -11.99
N SER A 2 27.36 -16.34 -11.66
CA SER A 2 26.69 -15.07 -11.32
C SER A 2 26.83 -14.85 -9.81
N THR A 3 27.57 -13.82 -9.43
CA THR A 3 27.79 -13.45 -8.03
C THR A 3 26.50 -12.81 -7.51
N ILE A 4 25.77 -13.53 -6.66
CA ILE A 4 24.58 -13.00 -6.01
C ILE A 4 25.06 -12.01 -4.95
N ASN A 5 24.98 -10.71 -5.24
CA ASN A 5 25.16 -9.66 -4.23
C ASN A 5 24.01 -9.79 -3.24
N LYS A 6 24.27 -10.45 -2.11
CA LYS A 6 23.27 -10.74 -1.09
C LYS A 6 23.10 -9.50 -0.22
N THR A 7 22.19 -8.62 -0.62
CA THR A 7 21.77 -7.48 0.21
C THR A 7 21.26 -8.02 1.55
N LYS A 8 21.72 -7.45 2.66
CA LYS A 8 21.24 -7.80 4.00
C LYS A 8 19.74 -7.51 4.05
N LEU A 9 18.93 -8.55 4.21
CA LEU A 9 17.49 -8.40 4.43
C LEU A 9 17.27 -8.00 5.89
N GLU A 10 16.44 -6.99 6.11
CA GLU A 10 15.94 -6.66 7.45
C GLU A 10 14.90 -7.71 7.93
N SER A 11 14.54 -7.65 9.21
CA SER A 11 13.59 -8.60 9.80
C SER A 11 12.16 -8.39 9.26
N LEU A 12 11.30 -9.38 9.44
CA LEU A 12 9.90 -9.27 9.03
C LEU A 12 9.19 -8.15 9.80
N GLU A 13 9.47 -8.06 11.11
CA GLU A 13 8.90 -7.06 12.01
C GLU A 13 9.23 -5.65 11.54
N PHE A 14 10.48 -5.41 11.09
CA PHE A 14 10.88 -4.12 10.53
C PHE A 14 9.97 -3.70 9.37
N TYR A 15 9.69 -4.59 8.40
CA TYR A 15 8.85 -4.26 7.25
C TYR A 15 7.38 -4.04 7.62
N LEU A 16 6.86 -4.79 8.60
CA LEU A 16 5.47 -4.68 9.06
C LEU A 16 5.24 -3.39 9.89
N GLU A 17 6.28 -2.84 10.51
CA GLU A 17 6.20 -1.58 11.26
C GLU A 17 6.32 -0.31 10.39
N LEU A 18 6.67 -0.47 9.09
CA LEU A 18 6.78 0.65 8.17
C LEU A 18 5.42 1.33 7.98
N LYS A 19 5.39 2.64 8.20
CA LYS A 19 4.20 3.46 8.00
C LYS A 19 4.22 4.05 6.60
N TYR A 20 3.29 3.60 5.77
CA TYR A 20 3.10 4.12 4.43
C TYR A 20 1.94 5.12 4.41
N PRO A 21 2.12 6.32 3.83
CA PRO A 21 1.04 7.26 3.67
C PRO A 21 0.01 6.74 2.66
N ILE A 22 -1.25 6.70 3.08
CA ILE A 22 -2.37 6.32 2.21
C ILE A 22 -2.93 7.60 1.59
N THR A 23 -3.03 7.63 0.26
CA THR A 23 -3.74 8.69 -0.46
C THR A 23 -5.14 8.21 -0.77
N ILE A 24 -6.17 9.03 -0.50
CA ILE A 24 -7.55 8.74 -0.87
C ILE A 24 -8.08 9.83 -1.78
N TYR A 25 -8.73 9.43 -2.86
CA TYR A 25 -9.38 10.35 -3.78
C TYR A 25 -10.69 9.74 -4.32
N PRO A 26 -11.68 10.58 -4.68
CA PRO A 26 -12.90 10.09 -5.32
C PRO A 26 -12.56 9.47 -6.68
N TYR A 27 -13.23 8.38 -7.01
CA TYR A 27 -13.12 7.69 -8.29
C TYR A 27 -14.52 7.48 -8.85
N ASP A 28 -14.75 8.06 -10.04
CA ASP A 28 -16.07 8.13 -10.67
C ASP A 28 -17.11 8.92 -9.84
N ASP A 29 -18.38 8.87 -10.25
CA ASP A 29 -19.49 9.58 -9.58
C ASP A 29 -19.89 8.99 -8.22
N GLU A 30 -19.50 7.75 -7.87
CA GLU A 30 -20.06 7.03 -6.70
C GLU A 30 -19.05 6.24 -5.85
N GLY A 31 -17.73 6.51 -5.90
CA GLY A 31 -16.77 5.77 -5.06
C GLY A 31 -15.46 6.48 -4.72
N TYR A 32 -14.60 5.77 -4.00
CA TYR A 32 -13.28 6.23 -3.56
C TYR A 32 -12.22 5.17 -3.88
N VAL A 33 -11.03 5.64 -4.21
CA VAL A 33 -9.82 4.81 -4.32
C VAL A 33 -8.86 5.22 -3.21
N SER A 34 -8.30 4.22 -2.51
CA SER A 34 -7.12 4.40 -1.65
C SER A 34 -5.91 3.71 -2.26
N GLU A 35 -4.75 4.37 -2.22
CA GLU A 35 -3.49 3.84 -2.75
C GLU A 35 -2.29 4.18 -1.86
N ILE A 36 -1.28 3.33 -1.90
CA ILE A 36 0.06 3.61 -1.38
C ILE A 36 0.97 3.95 -2.56
N LYS A 37 1.26 5.23 -2.76
CA LYS A 37 2.04 5.71 -3.94
C LYS A 37 3.46 5.15 -4.02
N ASP A 38 4.06 4.85 -2.87
CA ASP A 38 5.40 4.27 -2.78
C ASP A 38 5.41 2.78 -3.19
N ILE A 39 4.24 2.13 -3.29
CA ILE A 39 4.06 0.73 -3.67
C ILE A 39 3.10 0.67 -4.87
N PRO A 40 3.59 0.91 -6.10
CA PRO A 40 2.75 0.91 -7.29
C PRO A 40 1.92 -0.37 -7.42
N GLY A 41 0.63 -0.21 -7.66
CA GLY A 41 -0.32 -1.33 -7.73
C GLY A 41 -0.91 -1.76 -6.38
N CYS A 42 -0.51 -1.13 -5.26
CA CYS A 42 -1.17 -1.29 -3.98
C CYS A 42 -2.29 -0.25 -3.84
N PHE A 43 -3.52 -0.65 -4.22
CA PHE A 43 -4.71 0.17 -4.11
C PHE A 43 -5.96 -0.69 -3.87
N THR A 44 -7.01 -0.07 -3.31
CA THR A 44 -8.35 -0.65 -3.19
C THR A 44 -9.40 0.41 -3.54
N GLN A 45 -10.62 -0.03 -3.83
CA GLN A 45 -11.76 0.83 -4.15
C GLN A 45 -12.97 0.42 -3.31
N GLY A 46 -13.75 1.39 -2.86
CA GLY A 46 -15.03 1.18 -2.18
C GLY A 46 -16.05 2.24 -2.57
N GLU A 47 -17.33 1.98 -2.28
CA GLU A 47 -18.42 2.95 -2.49
C GLU A 47 -18.36 4.02 -1.40
N THR A 48 -17.92 3.64 -0.20
CA THR A 48 -17.77 4.55 0.93
C THR A 48 -16.32 4.75 1.34
N LEU A 49 -16.06 5.88 2.03
CA LEU A 49 -14.74 6.17 2.60
C LEU A 49 -14.32 5.12 3.64
N GLU A 50 -15.29 4.62 4.42
CA GLU A 50 -15.05 3.61 5.45
C GLU A 50 -14.57 2.28 4.84
N GLU A 51 -15.27 1.77 3.82
CA GLU A 51 -14.85 0.57 3.07
C GLU A 51 -13.45 0.72 2.47
N THR A 52 -13.16 1.91 1.95
CA THR A 52 -11.89 2.23 1.28
C THR A 52 -10.71 2.32 2.25
N LEU A 53 -10.97 2.60 3.53
CA LEU A 53 -9.95 2.74 4.58
C LEU A 53 -9.55 1.41 5.24
N ILE A 54 -10.48 0.44 5.33
CA ILE A 54 -10.30 -0.81 6.10
C ILE A 54 -9.18 -1.71 5.56
N SER A 55 -8.77 -1.54 4.30
CA SER A 55 -7.79 -2.44 3.67
C SER A 55 -6.33 -2.19 4.08
N ASN A 56 -6.02 -1.07 4.75
CA ASN A 56 -4.64 -0.59 4.91
C ASN A 56 -4.22 -0.29 6.37
N GLN A 57 -4.93 -0.80 7.39
CA GLN A 57 -4.51 -0.73 8.80
C GLN A 57 -4.78 -2.02 9.57
#